data_AF-A0AA89I2B9-F1
#
_entry.id   AF-A0AA89I2B9-F1
#
_cell.length_a   1.000
_cell.length_b   1.000
_cell.length_c   1.000
_cell.angle_alpha   90.00
_cell.angle_beta   90.00
_cell.angle_gamma   90.00
#
_symmetry.space_group_name_H-M   'P 1'
#
loop_
_entity.id
_entity.type
_entity.pdbx_description
1 polymer ?
#
loop_
_entity_poly.entity_id
_entity_poly.type
_entity_poly.pdbx_seq_one_letter_code
_entity_poly.pdbx_strand_id
1 'polypeptide(L)'
;MFYAGKSGVKAITIPAEQLGSRQIEGLSEFGMDITTKNKNEVNEFLISQRKLLQTDLAYQTIGWSQLNNQTVFAMDKVIVPMIVGSSNVMLDSTQYQLVPQGVHYQLNDKNCPIHNDLSNNVNLKLGLVLGLSAALVPIINRFKPDIGMLIFALKGQSTSGKTTTAQLAASVAGPISGDGSLFNSWMNTQNAVTIKLNNNFGIPLVYDELSVYRGTNITSLLYNISQGLEKARANKNGEIRPQKRWQTVVISTGEQSIIEKSSQNDGILARTLEFEVDH
;
A
#
# COMPACT_ATOMS: atom_id res chain seq x y z
N MET A 1 6.28 -22.74 2.93
CA MET A 1 6.96 -23.99 2.53
C MET A 1 8.35 -23.65 2.05
N PHE A 2 9.39 -24.43 2.37
CA PHE A 2 10.79 -24.11 2.01
C PHE A 2 11.25 -24.96 0.81
N TYR A 3 11.91 -24.36 -0.18
CA TYR A 3 12.57 -25.08 -1.28
C TYR A 3 14.00 -24.58 -1.51
N ALA A 4 14.93 -25.50 -1.81
CA ALA A 4 16.34 -25.20 -2.07
C ALA A 4 16.59 -25.05 -3.58
N GLY A 5 16.73 -23.80 -4.04
CA GLY A 5 17.26 -23.50 -5.37
C GLY A 5 18.77 -23.29 -5.35
N LYS A 6 19.41 -23.21 -6.53
CA LYS A 6 20.86 -22.89 -6.70
C LYS A 6 21.32 -21.58 -6.03
N SER A 7 20.39 -20.77 -5.52
CA SER A 7 20.59 -19.46 -4.89
C SER A 7 20.08 -19.38 -3.44
N GLY A 8 19.83 -20.52 -2.78
CA GLY A 8 19.44 -20.59 -1.37
C GLY A 8 17.99 -21.08 -1.14
N VAL A 9 17.62 -21.22 0.13
CA VAL A 9 16.27 -21.64 0.54
C VAL A 9 15.30 -20.47 0.39
N LYS A 10 14.26 -20.64 -0.44
CA LYS A 10 13.16 -19.66 -0.55
C LYS A 10 11.90 -20.19 0.12
N ALA A 11 11.24 -19.34 0.90
CA ALA A 11 9.93 -19.60 1.44
C ALA A 11 8.86 -19.19 0.43
N ILE A 12 7.92 -20.08 0.15
CA ILE A 12 6.75 -19.82 -0.69
C ILE A 12 5.45 -19.99 0.10
N THR A 13 4.50 -19.09 -0.16
CA THR A 13 3.12 -19.15 0.33
C THR A 13 2.26 -19.73 -0.77
N ILE A 14 1.52 -20.80 -0.47
CA ILE A 14 0.64 -21.47 -1.42
C ILE A 14 -0.81 -21.38 -0.93
N PRO A 15 -1.77 -21.00 -1.80
CA PRO A 15 -3.18 -21.04 -1.44
C PRO A 15 -3.62 -22.46 -1.09
N ALA A 16 -4.54 -22.60 -0.13
CA ALA A 16 -5.08 -23.91 0.24
C ALA A 16 -5.77 -24.64 -0.93
N GLU A 17 -6.31 -23.89 -1.90
CA GLU A 17 -6.91 -24.45 -3.12
C GLU A 17 -5.88 -25.21 -3.97
N GLN A 18 -4.61 -24.80 -3.96
CA GLN A 18 -3.53 -25.45 -4.71
C GLN A 18 -3.20 -26.84 -4.15
N LEU A 19 -3.56 -27.11 -2.89
CA LEU A 19 -3.51 -28.45 -2.28
C LEU A 19 -4.72 -29.32 -2.68
N GLY A 20 -5.63 -28.81 -3.50
CA GLY A 20 -6.66 -29.62 -4.14
C GLY A 20 -6.03 -30.67 -5.06
N SER A 21 -6.63 -31.87 -5.11
CA SER A 21 -6.13 -33.02 -5.88
C SER A 21 -5.90 -32.74 -7.38
N ARG A 22 -6.51 -31.69 -7.92
CA ARG A 22 -6.38 -31.26 -9.32
C ARG A 22 -5.24 -30.27 -9.58
N GLN A 23 -4.73 -29.57 -8.56
CA GLN A 23 -3.78 -28.47 -8.72
C GLN A 23 -2.43 -28.74 -8.06
N ILE A 24 -2.31 -29.79 -7.25
CA ILE A 24 -1.09 -30.10 -6.49
C ILE A 24 0.13 -30.38 -7.38
N GLU A 25 -0.07 -30.85 -8.60
CA GLU A 25 1.02 -31.06 -9.59
C GLU A 25 1.73 -29.75 -9.94
N GLY A 26 1.05 -28.60 -9.85
CA GLY A 26 1.65 -27.27 -10.06
C GLY A 26 2.71 -26.90 -9.02
N LEU A 27 2.79 -27.60 -7.89
CA LEU A 27 3.86 -27.40 -6.92
C LEU A 27 5.24 -27.87 -7.44
N SER A 28 5.27 -28.66 -8.52
CA SER A 28 6.51 -29.03 -9.22
C SER A 28 7.26 -27.81 -9.79
N GLU A 29 6.56 -26.72 -10.13
CA GLU A 29 7.18 -25.46 -10.56
C GLU A 29 8.06 -24.84 -9.48
N PHE A 30 7.78 -25.16 -8.21
CA PHE A 30 8.59 -24.77 -7.06
C PHE A 30 9.62 -25.83 -6.67
N GLY A 31 9.86 -26.83 -7.53
CA GLY A 31 10.85 -27.88 -7.35
C GLY A 31 10.45 -28.99 -6.37
N MET A 32 9.15 -29.17 -6.13
CA MET A 32 8.67 -30.36 -5.42
C MET A 32 8.56 -31.56 -6.37
N ASP A 33 9.06 -32.72 -5.94
CA ASP A 33 8.96 -33.97 -6.69
C ASP A 33 7.54 -34.56 -6.62
N ILE A 34 6.60 -33.91 -7.30
CA ILE A 34 5.21 -34.35 -7.43
C ILE A 34 4.99 -34.86 -8.85
N THR A 35 4.55 -36.11 -8.92
CA THR A 35 4.29 -36.87 -10.14
C THR A 35 2.87 -37.42 -10.11
N THR A 36 2.39 -37.89 -11.26
CA THR A 36 1.09 -38.58 -11.34
C THR A 36 1.00 -39.82 -10.43
N LYS A 37 2.14 -40.40 -10.03
CA LYS A 37 2.19 -41.60 -9.18
C LYS A 37 2.08 -41.28 -7.68
N ASN A 38 2.72 -40.22 -7.19
CA ASN A 38 2.82 -39.93 -5.74
C ASN A 38 1.92 -38.77 -5.28
N LYS A 39 1.25 -38.04 -6.19
CA LYS A 39 0.46 -36.85 -5.85
C LYS A 39 -0.59 -37.04 -4.77
N ASN A 40 -1.24 -38.20 -4.71
CA ASN A 40 -2.29 -38.47 -3.73
C ASN A 40 -1.69 -38.62 -2.33
N GLU A 41 -0.61 -39.38 -2.21
CA GLU A 41 0.10 -39.59 -0.94
C GLU A 41 0.70 -38.28 -0.41
N VAL A 42 1.33 -37.50 -1.29
CA VAL A 42 1.87 -36.18 -0.92
C VAL A 42 0.74 -35.24 -0.47
N ASN A 43 -0.40 -35.26 -1.15
CA ASN A 43 -1.54 -34.43 -0.76
C ASN A 43 -2.09 -34.83 0.63
N GLU A 44 -2.33 -36.12 0.84
CA GLU A 44 -2.81 -36.63 2.13
C GLU A 44 -1.84 -36.30 3.26
N PHE A 45 -0.53 -36.42 3.01
CA PHE A 45 0.50 -36.01 3.94
C PHE A 45 0.40 -34.52 4.27
N LEU A 46 0.38 -33.63 3.28
CA LEU A 46 0.31 -32.17 3.49
C LEU A 46 -0.97 -31.75 4.22
N ILE A 47 -2.11 -32.36 3.89
CA ILE A 47 -3.38 -32.15 4.58
C ILE A 47 -3.29 -32.63 6.04
N SER A 48 -2.66 -33.77 6.30
CA SER A 48 -2.47 -34.29 7.66
C SER A 48 -1.60 -33.37 8.50
N GLN A 49 -0.54 -32.81 7.93
CA GLN A 49 0.34 -31.85 8.61
C GLN A 49 -0.40 -30.56 8.97
N ARG A 50 -1.31 -30.09 8.11
CA ARG A 50 -2.11 -28.88 8.40
C ARG A 50 -2.91 -29.00 9.70
N LYS A 51 -3.36 -30.20 10.09
CA LYS A 51 -4.08 -30.42 11.35
C LYS A 51 -3.20 -30.23 12.59
N LEU A 52 -1.87 -30.31 12.44
CA LEU A 52 -0.89 -30.16 13.50
C LEU A 52 -0.35 -28.73 13.60
N LEU A 53 -0.67 -27.87 12.62
CA LEU A 53 -0.18 -26.50 12.59
C LEU A 53 -1.07 -25.57 13.41
N GLN A 54 -0.42 -24.67 14.13
CA GLN A 54 -1.09 -23.52 14.72
C GLN A 54 -1.54 -22.59 13.57
N THR A 55 -2.80 -22.15 13.62
CA THR A 55 -3.33 -21.25 12.59
C THR A 55 -3.01 -19.81 12.96
N ASP A 56 -2.21 -19.15 12.13
CA ASP A 56 -1.99 -17.71 12.23
C ASP A 56 -3.07 -16.95 11.45
N LEU A 57 -3.48 -15.79 11.98
CA LEU A 57 -4.40 -14.91 11.28
C LEU A 57 -3.60 -14.05 10.28
N ALA A 58 -4.09 -13.99 9.04
CA ALA A 58 -3.49 -13.22 7.97
C ALA A 58 -4.42 -12.08 7.54
N TYR A 59 -3.86 -10.89 7.28
CA TYR A 59 -4.61 -9.73 6.79
C TYR A 59 -4.10 -9.28 5.44
N GLN A 60 -5.03 -8.87 4.58
CA GLN A 60 -4.74 -8.35 3.23
C GLN A 60 -4.84 -6.82 3.15
N THR A 61 -4.99 -6.15 4.29
CA THR A 61 -5.29 -4.72 4.42
C THR A 61 -4.19 -4.02 5.20
N ILE A 62 -3.70 -2.89 4.70
CA ILE A 62 -2.67 -2.09 5.38
C ILE A 62 -3.29 -0.84 6.00
N GLY A 63 -2.68 -0.33 7.07
CA GLY A 63 -3.21 0.77 7.87
C GLY A 63 -4.28 0.31 8.86
N TRP A 64 -5.31 1.12 9.09
CA TRP A 64 -6.34 0.83 10.09
C TRP A 64 -7.25 -0.33 9.68
N SER A 65 -7.45 -1.26 10.62
CA SER A 65 -8.39 -2.38 10.48
C SER A 65 -9.10 -2.68 11.80
N GLN A 66 -10.08 -3.57 11.76
CA GLN A 66 -10.76 -4.12 12.93
C GLN A 66 -10.41 -5.59 13.10
N LEU A 67 -9.91 -5.96 14.27
CA LEU A 67 -9.63 -7.34 14.67
C LEU A 67 -10.31 -7.60 16.00
N ASN A 68 -11.24 -8.57 16.06
CA ASN A 68 -11.99 -8.91 17.28
C ASN A 68 -12.60 -7.68 17.99
N ASN A 69 -13.26 -6.81 17.23
CA ASN A 69 -13.82 -5.51 17.67
C ASN A 69 -12.80 -4.50 18.23
N GLN A 70 -11.51 -4.70 17.97
CA GLN A 70 -10.47 -3.74 18.31
C GLN A 70 -9.89 -3.09 17.07
N THR A 71 -9.60 -1.80 17.20
CA THR A 71 -8.90 -1.05 16.16
C THR A 71 -7.42 -1.39 16.23
N VAL A 72 -6.87 -1.87 15.11
CA VAL A 72 -5.46 -2.23 14.95
C VAL A 72 -4.84 -1.45 13.78
N PHE A 73 -3.53 -1.31 13.77
CA PHE A 73 -2.79 -0.71 12.65
C PHE A 73 -1.85 -1.74 12.02
N ALA A 74 -2.07 -2.04 10.75
CA ALA A 74 -1.38 -3.08 9.99
C ALA A 74 -0.25 -2.50 9.13
N MET A 75 0.99 -2.89 9.41
CA MET A 75 2.18 -2.63 8.57
C MET A 75 2.90 -3.96 8.29
N ASP A 76 4.23 -4.05 8.44
CA ASP A 76 4.95 -5.32 8.46
C ASP A 76 4.48 -6.25 9.59
N LYS A 77 4.06 -5.64 10.68
CA LYS A 77 3.42 -6.28 11.83
C LYS A 77 2.10 -5.58 12.14
N VAL A 78 1.21 -6.30 12.83
CA VAL A 78 0.02 -5.68 13.41
C VAL A 78 0.39 -5.02 14.73
N ILE A 79 0.21 -3.72 14.79
CA ILE A 79 0.21 -2.97 16.03
C ILE A 79 -1.18 -3.15 16.64
N VAL A 80 -1.25 -4.01 17.65
CA VAL A 80 -2.44 -4.21 18.47
C VAL A 80 -2.37 -3.33 19.72
N PRO A 81 -3.51 -2.86 20.25
CA PRO A 81 -3.56 -2.31 21.60
C PRO A 81 -3.04 -3.38 22.59
N MET A 82 -2.29 -2.95 23.61
CA MET A 82 -1.56 -3.76 24.60
C MET A 82 -2.42 -4.82 25.36
N ILE A 83 -3.73 -4.84 25.13
CA ILE A 83 -4.73 -5.64 25.84
C ILE A 83 -4.95 -7.03 25.19
N VAL A 84 -4.56 -7.24 23.93
CA VAL A 84 -4.78 -8.52 23.23
C VAL A 84 -3.58 -9.42 23.40
N GLY A 85 -3.79 -10.57 24.04
CA GLY A 85 -2.81 -11.66 24.09
C GLY A 85 -2.28 -11.95 22.69
N SER A 86 -0.96 -12.08 22.59
CA SER A 86 -0.18 -12.15 21.37
C SER A 86 -0.62 -13.28 20.42
N SER A 87 -1.65 -13.06 19.62
CA SER A 87 -1.84 -13.84 18.39
C SER A 87 -0.83 -13.33 17.36
N ASN A 88 -0.01 -14.23 16.81
CA ASN A 88 0.89 -13.89 15.71
C ASN A 88 0.03 -13.57 14.47
N VAL A 89 -0.22 -12.28 14.23
CA VAL A 89 -0.98 -11.83 13.08
C VAL A 89 0.00 -11.29 12.03
N MET A 90 -0.01 -11.85 10.82
CA MET A 90 0.94 -11.53 9.75
C MET A 90 0.29 -10.84 8.55
N LEU A 91 0.98 -9.86 7.95
CA LEU A 91 0.53 -9.20 6.72
C LEU A 91 0.71 -10.18 5.56
N ASP A 92 -0.41 -10.57 4.94
CA ASP A 92 -0.44 -11.35 3.70
C ASP A 92 -0.73 -10.43 2.51
N SER A 93 0.06 -9.36 2.42
CA SER A 93 0.09 -8.47 1.26
C SER A 93 1.51 -8.38 0.77
N THR A 94 1.75 -8.95 -0.41
CA THR A 94 3.03 -8.83 -1.13
C THR A 94 3.13 -7.52 -1.92
N GLN A 95 2.10 -6.68 -1.87
CA GLN A 95 2.00 -5.47 -2.67
C GLN A 95 2.96 -4.38 -2.21
N TYR A 96 3.31 -4.36 -0.92
CA TYR A 96 4.13 -3.33 -0.29
C TYR A 96 5.19 -3.91 0.60
N GLN A 97 6.40 -3.34 0.54
CA GLN A 97 7.48 -3.68 1.45
C GLN A 97 7.43 -2.75 2.66
N LEU A 98 6.65 -3.09 3.68
CA LEU A 98 6.49 -2.22 4.86
C LEU A 98 7.48 -2.53 6.00
N VAL A 99 8.37 -3.50 5.80
CA VAL A 99 9.39 -3.87 6.78
C VAL A 99 10.36 -2.70 6.98
N PRO A 100 10.54 -2.20 8.22
CA PRO A 100 11.50 -1.15 8.51
C PRO A 100 12.91 -1.52 8.02
N GLN A 101 13.58 -0.57 7.37
CA GLN A 101 14.94 -0.74 6.86
C GLN A 101 15.89 0.27 7.51
N GLY A 102 17.13 -0.15 7.74
CA GLY A 102 18.17 0.70 8.29
C GLY A 102 18.07 0.87 9.82
N VAL A 103 18.49 2.05 10.30
CA VAL A 103 18.58 2.38 11.72
C VAL A 103 17.41 3.28 12.11
N HIS A 104 16.74 2.94 13.21
CA HIS A 104 15.67 3.76 13.75
C HIS A 104 16.23 4.94 14.54
N TYR A 105 15.76 6.15 14.21
CA TYR A 105 16.08 7.38 14.94
C TYR A 105 14.80 8.02 15.46
N GLN A 106 14.88 8.61 16.66
CA GLN A 106 13.83 9.54 17.09
C GLN A 106 14.05 10.87 16.37
N LEU A 107 13.01 11.44 15.75
CA LEU A 107 13.14 12.66 14.94
C LEU A 107 13.60 13.89 15.74
N ASN A 108 13.33 13.90 17.05
CA ASN A 108 13.77 14.94 17.98
C ASN A 108 15.21 14.72 18.50
N ASP A 109 15.83 13.58 18.19
CA ASP A 109 17.24 13.32 18.51
C ASP A 109 18.14 14.15 17.58
N LYS A 110 19.09 14.88 18.17
CA LYS A 110 20.08 15.67 17.44
C LYS A 110 21.02 14.81 16.60
N ASN A 111 21.16 13.53 16.93
CA ASN A 111 21.95 12.57 16.15
C ASN A 111 21.18 11.99 14.96
N CYS A 112 19.88 12.29 14.82
CA CYS A 112 19.12 11.87 13.64
C CYS A 112 19.69 12.58 12.40
N PRO A 113 20.08 11.85 11.34
CA PRO A 113 20.74 12.44 10.17
C PRO A 113 19.97 13.59 9.50
N ILE A 114 18.63 13.57 9.60
CA ILE A 114 17.75 14.57 8.99
C ILE A 114 17.25 15.64 9.99
N HIS A 115 17.71 15.63 11.25
CA HIS A 115 17.21 16.53 12.29
C HIS A 115 17.36 18.01 11.94
N ASN A 116 18.56 18.39 11.49
CA ASN A 116 18.86 19.78 11.10
C ASN A 116 18.09 20.19 9.84
N ASP A 117 17.98 19.28 8.87
CA ASP A 117 17.25 19.53 7.62
C ASP A 117 15.76 19.76 7.88
N LEU A 118 15.14 18.92 8.71
CA LEU A 118 13.75 19.08 9.14
C LEU A 118 13.53 20.39 9.91
N SER A 119 14.48 20.78 10.76
CA SER A 119 14.34 22.00 11.55
C SER A 119 14.31 23.25 10.65
N ASN A 120 15.18 23.28 9.64
CA ASN A 120 15.42 24.46 8.81
C ASN A 120 14.60 24.52 7.51
N ASN A 121 14.03 23.40 7.05
CA ASN A 121 13.34 23.34 5.75
C ASN A 121 11.82 23.13 5.92
N VAL A 122 11.03 24.11 5.49
CA VAL A 122 9.56 24.05 5.56
C VAL A 122 8.97 22.99 4.64
N ASN A 123 9.56 22.76 3.47
CA ASN A 123 9.10 21.76 2.51
C ASN A 123 9.31 20.35 3.06
N LEU A 124 10.43 20.08 3.72
CA LEU A 124 10.65 18.79 4.39
C LEU A 124 9.67 18.57 5.56
N LYS A 125 9.40 19.60 6.36
CA LYS A 125 8.34 19.54 7.39
C LYS A 125 6.97 19.26 6.77
N LEU A 126 6.65 19.91 5.66
CA LEU A 126 5.43 19.65 4.90
C LEU A 126 5.37 18.17 4.48
N GLY A 127 6.43 17.64 3.84
CA GLY A 127 6.50 16.23 3.43
C GLY A 127 6.21 15.27 4.58
N LEU A 128 6.83 15.47 5.74
CA LEU A 128 6.58 14.67 6.94
C LEU A 128 5.11 14.73 7.38
N VAL A 129 4.52 15.93 7.44
CA VAL A 129 3.11 16.12 7.81
C VAL A 129 2.17 15.45 6.81
N LEU A 130 2.42 15.62 5.51
CA LEU A 130 1.60 15.01 4.45
C LEU A 130 1.64 13.48 4.56
N GLY A 131 2.83 12.89 4.76
CA GLY A 131 3.00 11.45 4.94
C GLY A 131 2.26 10.91 6.17
N LEU A 132 2.47 11.52 7.34
CA LEU A 132 1.84 11.09 8.59
C LEU A 132 0.32 11.30 8.60
N SER A 133 -0.19 12.29 7.87
CA SER A 133 -1.62 12.56 7.77
C SER A 133 -2.41 11.40 7.16
N ALA A 134 -1.78 10.52 6.38
CA ALA A 134 -2.40 9.33 5.80
C ALA A 134 -3.07 8.46 6.87
N ALA A 135 -2.38 8.24 7.99
CA ALA A 135 -2.92 7.46 9.10
C ALA A 135 -4.09 8.16 9.80
N LEU A 136 -4.19 9.49 9.73
CA LEU A 136 -5.26 10.24 10.39
C LEU A 136 -6.55 10.26 9.57
N VAL A 137 -6.48 10.25 8.24
CA VAL A 137 -7.64 10.35 7.34
C VAL A 137 -8.74 9.31 7.68
N PRO A 138 -8.45 8.00 7.81
CA PRO A 138 -9.45 7.00 8.19
C PRO A 138 -10.06 7.22 9.58
N ILE A 139 -9.27 7.72 10.54
CA ILE A 139 -9.75 8.02 11.89
C ILE A 139 -10.75 9.17 11.81
N ILE A 140 -10.39 10.26 11.12
CA ILE A 140 -11.26 11.42 10.99
C ILE A 140 -12.54 11.06 10.24
N ASN A 141 -12.46 10.21 9.20
CA ASN A 141 -13.63 9.74 8.46
C ASN A 141 -14.65 8.97 9.31
N ARG A 142 -14.24 8.38 10.44
CA ARG A 142 -15.19 7.76 11.39
C ARG A 142 -16.13 8.78 12.02
N PHE A 143 -15.66 10.01 12.18
CA PHE A 143 -16.40 11.13 12.77
C PHE A 143 -17.00 12.08 11.73
N LYS A 144 -16.36 12.19 10.56
CA LYS A 144 -16.76 13.04 9.43
C LYS A 144 -16.60 12.28 8.11
N PRO A 145 -17.60 11.47 7.71
CA PRO A 145 -17.47 10.57 6.56
C PRO A 145 -17.31 11.29 5.22
N ASP A 146 -17.60 12.59 5.14
CA ASP A 146 -17.59 13.36 3.90
C ASP A 146 -16.19 13.74 3.39
N ILE A 147 -15.16 13.68 4.25
CA ILE A 147 -13.78 14.02 3.89
C ILE A 147 -13.24 12.99 2.89
N GLY A 148 -13.51 11.70 3.10
CA GLY A 148 -13.12 10.63 2.20
C GLY A 148 -11.59 10.52 2.09
N MET A 149 -11.06 10.68 0.89
CA MET A 149 -9.62 10.66 0.63
C MET A 149 -9.09 12.07 0.31
N LEU A 150 -7.84 12.33 0.68
CA LEU A 150 -7.14 13.57 0.32
C LEU A 150 -6.07 13.30 -0.75
N ILE A 151 -6.00 14.22 -1.70
CA ILE A 151 -4.93 14.29 -2.71
C ILE A 151 -4.13 15.56 -2.41
N PHE A 152 -2.84 15.40 -2.14
CA PHE A 152 -1.91 16.51 -2.05
C PHE A 152 -1.12 16.60 -3.36
N ALA A 153 -0.99 17.79 -3.91
CA ALA A 153 -0.18 18.02 -5.11
C ALA A 153 0.92 19.02 -4.79
N LEU A 154 2.17 18.61 -5.01
CA LEU A 154 3.33 19.48 -4.92
C LEU A 154 3.62 20.01 -6.33
N LYS A 155 3.41 21.32 -6.53
CA LYS A 155 3.65 22.05 -7.78
C LYS A 155 4.88 22.95 -7.62
N GLY A 156 5.59 23.22 -8.71
CA GLY A 156 6.74 24.14 -8.72
C GLY A 156 7.71 23.83 -9.85
N GLN A 157 8.68 24.69 -10.09
CA GLN A 157 9.66 24.51 -11.17
C GLN A 157 10.55 23.28 -10.98
N SER A 158 11.14 22.77 -12.05
CA SER A 158 12.13 21.69 -11.95
C SER A 158 13.18 21.98 -10.87
N THR A 159 13.66 20.94 -10.19
CA THR A 159 14.68 21.05 -9.13
C THR A 159 14.24 21.80 -7.86
N SER A 160 12.96 22.18 -7.69
CA SER A 160 12.47 22.88 -6.48
C SER A 160 12.35 22.03 -5.19
N GLY A 161 12.74 20.76 -5.21
CA GLY A 161 12.65 19.88 -4.03
C GLY A 161 11.30 19.16 -3.84
N LYS A 162 10.36 19.26 -4.80
CA LYS A 162 9.09 18.50 -4.81
C LYS A 162 9.30 17.00 -4.59
N THR A 163 10.16 16.40 -5.41
CA THR A 163 10.42 14.95 -5.37
C THR A 163 11.03 14.55 -4.04
N THR A 164 12.00 15.32 -3.52
CA THR A 164 12.59 15.09 -2.19
C THR A 164 11.56 15.18 -1.07
N THR A 165 10.69 16.19 -1.12
CA THR A 165 9.60 16.37 -0.16
C THR A 165 8.62 15.19 -0.18
N ALA A 166 8.24 14.72 -1.38
CA ALA A 166 7.37 13.57 -1.55
C ALA A 166 8.04 12.25 -1.14
N GLN A 167 9.33 12.08 -1.41
CA GLN A 167 10.12 10.92 -0.94
C GLN A 167 10.12 10.84 0.59
N LEU A 168 10.35 11.97 1.27
CA LEU A 168 10.27 12.02 2.73
C LEU A 168 8.87 11.62 3.22
N ALA A 169 7.82 12.09 2.55
CA ALA A 169 6.44 11.73 2.89
C ALA A 169 6.16 10.22 2.75
N ALA A 170 6.70 9.55 1.73
CA ALA A 170 6.61 8.10 1.59
C ALA A 170 7.43 7.34 2.63
N SER A 171 8.63 7.86 2.97
CA SER A 171 9.57 7.19 3.89
C SER A 171 9.04 6.97 5.30
N VAL A 172 7.96 7.67 5.70
CA VAL A 172 7.34 7.52 7.02
C VAL A 172 6.77 6.11 7.25
N ALA A 173 6.47 5.38 6.17
CA ALA A 173 5.78 4.09 6.25
C ALA A 173 6.43 2.97 5.41
N GLY A 174 7.39 3.26 4.54
CA GLY A 174 8.00 2.26 3.67
C GLY A 174 9.08 2.81 2.76
N PRO A 175 9.72 1.97 1.93
CA PRO A 175 10.80 2.37 1.06
C PRO A 175 10.30 3.23 -0.10
N ILE A 176 11.23 4.05 -0.62
CA ILE A 176 11.02 4.95 -1.76
C ILE A 176 11.54 4.37 -3.09
N SER A 177 12.09 3.16 -3.08
CA SER A 177 12.63 2.49 -4.25
C SER A 177 12.53 0.97 -4.10
N GLY A 178 12.68 0.26 -5.22
CA GLY A 178 12.55 -1.20 -5.28
C GLY A 178 11.11 -1.69 -5.33
N ASP A 179 10.97 -3.02 -5.31
CA ASP A 179 9.67 -3.67 -5.35
C ASP A 179 8.88 -3.40 -4.07
N GLY A 180 7.60 -3.09 -4.21
CA GLY A 180 6.72 -2.73 -3.10
C GLY A 180 6.97 -1.33 -2.51
N SER A 181 7.70 -0.46 -3.22
CA SER A 181 7.87 0.96 -2.87
C SER A 181 6.55 1.73 -2.77
N LEU A 182 6.49 2.67 -1.82
CA LEU A 182 5.40 3.63 -1.68
C LEU A 182 5.55 4.85 -2.61
N PHE A 183 6.74 5.01 -3.19
CA PHE A 183 7.06 6.03 -4.17
C PHE A 183 6.99 5.46 -5.59
N ASN A 184 6.07 6.02 -6.39
CA ASN A 184 5.73 5.53 -7.72
C ASN A 184 5.86 6.65 -8.75
N SER A 185 5.95 6.30 -10.03
CA SER A 185 5.83 7.28 -11.12
C SER A 185 4.39 7.35 -11.63
N TRP A 186 3.96 8.52 -12.12
CA TRP A 186 2.73 8.66 -12.90
C TRP A 186 2.77 7.95 -14.26
N MET A 187 3.92 7.38 -14.69
CA MET A 187 4.03 6.48 -15.84
C MET A 187 3.37 5.12 -15.56
N ASN A 188 2.07 5.13 -15.29
CA ASN A 188 1.25 3.99 -14.93
C ASN A 188 -0.15 4.11 -15.55
N THR A 189 -0.82 2.97 -15.72
CA THR A 189 -2.22 2.96 -16.14
C THR A 189 -3.16 3.31 -14.98
N GLN A 190 -4.35 3.83 -15.28
CA GLN A 190 -5.38 4.09 -14.25
C GLN A 190 -5.70 2.84 -13.41
N ASN A 191 -5.75 1.66 -14.05
CA ASN A 191 -5.99 0.40 -13.33
C ASN A 191 -4.84 0.08 -12.37
N ALA A 192 -3.59 0.28 -12.78
CA ALA A 192 -2.44 0.05 -11.91
C ALA A 192 -2.44 0.97 -10.68
N VAL A 193 -2.78 2.26 -10.87
CA VAL A 193 -2.94 3.22 -9.76
C VAL A 193 -4.04 2.77 -8.80
N THR A 194 -5.20 2.36 -9.33
CA THR A 194 -6.34 1.88 -8.52
C THR A 194 -5.99 0.60 -7.74
N ILE A 195 -5.33 -0.37 -8.40
CA ILE A 195 -4.90 -1.62 -7.76
C ILE A 195 -3.93 -1.33 -6.61
N LYS A 196 -3.02 -0.35 -6.79
CA LYS A 196 -2.14 0.08 -5.70
C LYS A 196 -2.94 0.64 -4.52
N LEU A 197 -3.96 1.45 -4.75
CA LEU A 197 -4.74 2.00 -3.64
C LEU A 197 -5.56 0.95 -2.86
N ASN A 198 -5.97 -0.14 -3.49
CA ASN A 198 -6.84 -1.14 -2.88
C ASN A 198 -6.37 -1.63 -1.50
N ASN A 199 -7.32 -1.71 -0.56
CA ASN A 199 -7.11 -2.17 0.82
C ASN A 199 -6.07 -1.36 1.61
N ASN A 200 -5.86 -0.08 1.24
CA ASN A 200 -5.02 0.85 1.97
C ASN A 200 -5.86 1.82 2.81
N PHE A 201 -5.74 1.71 4.13
CA PHE A 201 -6.45 2.55 5.10
C PHE A 201 -5.48 3.27 6.03
N GLY A 202 -4.47 3.94 5.46
CA GLY A 202 -3.66 4.90 6.21
C GLY A 202 -2.17 4.92 5.91
N ILE A 203 -1.74 4.30 4.81
CA ILE A 203 -0.36 4.33 4.34
C ILE A 203 -0.25 5.29 3.14
N PRO A 204 0.62 6.31 3.15
CA PRO A 204 0.71 7.27 2.05
C PRO A 204 1.21 6.59 0.77
N LEU A 205 0.71 7.06 -0.38
CA LEU A 205 1.25 6.69 -1.69
C LEU A 205 1.66 7.94 -2.46
N VAL A 206 2.86 7.91 -3.01
CA VAL A 206 3.40 8.99 -3.84
C VAL A 206 3.36 8.58 -5.31
N TYR A 207 2.95 9.53 -6.16
CA TYR A 207 3.04 9.47 -7.61
C TYR A 207 3.81 10.69 -8.12
N ASP A 208 5.04 10.44 -8.57
CA ASP A 208 5.99 11.44 -9.01
C ASP A 208 5.87 11.73 -10.50
N GLU A 209 6.07 12.99 -10.84
CA GLU A 209 6.18 13.55 -12.18
C GLU A 209 4.89 13.41 -13.01
N LEU A 210 3.88 14.23 -12.71
CA LEU A 210 2.59 14.21 -13.42
C LEU A 210 2.73 14.44 -14.94
N SER A 211 3.80 15.10 -15.39
CA SER A 211 4.05 15.33 -16.83
C SER A 211 4.21 14.03 -17.63
N VAL A 212 4.65 12.92 -17.01
CA VAL A 212 4.81 11.64 -17.69
C VAL A 212 3.52 10.80 -17.74
N TYR A 213 2.41 11.27 -17.16
CA TYR A 213 1.13 10.58 -17.26
C TYR A 213 0.63 10.54 -18.71
N ARG A 214 0.39 9.34 -19.25
CA ARG A 214 -0.10 9.12 -20.62
C ARG A 214 -1.55 8.62 -20.69
N GLY A 215 -2.26 8.58 -19.57
CA GLY A 215 -3.66 8.15 -19.57
C GLY A 215 -4.59 9.18 -20.20
N THR A 216 -5.75 8.72 -20.67
CA THR A 216 -6.66 9.52 -21.49
C THR A 216 -7.44 10.57 -20.71
N ASN A 217 -7.64 10.39 -19.39
CA ASN A 217 -8.46 11.30 -18.59
C ASN A 217 -8.00 11.34 -17.12
N ILE A 218 -7.19 12.35 -16.80
CA ILE A 218 -6.70 12.59 -15.43
C ILE A 218 -7.84 12.94 -14.48
N THR A 219 -8.84 13.72 -14.91
CA THR A 219 -10.03 14.04 -14.11
C THR A 219 -10.76 12.79 -13.61
N SER A 220 -10.98 11.82 -14.51
CA SER A 220 -11.65 10.55 -14.17
C SER A 220 -10.81 9.70 -13.22
N LEU A 221 -9.48 9.78 -13.33
CA LEU A 221 -8.57 9.12 -12.40
C LEU A 221 -8.62 9.77 -11.02
N LEU A 222 -8.48 11.09 -10.93
CA LEU A 222 -8.57 11.83 -9.66
C LEU A 222 -9.92 11.64 -8.99
N TYR A 223 -11.01 11.67 -9.75
CA TYR A 223 -12.34 11.38 -9.22
C TYR A 223 -12.39 9.96 -8.63
N ASN A 224 -11.89 8.96 -9.35
CA ASN A 224 -11.85 7.59 -8.83
C ASN A 224 -11.00 7.47 -7.55
N ILE A 225 -9.79 8.05 -7.54
CA ILE A 225 -8.91 8.08 -6.36
C ILE A 225 -9.68 8.70 -5.18
N SER A 226 -10.27 9.88 -5.38
CA SER A 226 -10.97 10.65 -4.35
C SER A 226 -12.19 9.94 -3.75
N GLN A 227 -12.81 9.02 -4.50
CA GLN A 227 -13.97 8.25 -4.06
C GLN A 227 -13.63 7.09 -3.12
N GLY A 228 -12.36 6.67 -3.03
CA GLY A 228 -11.99 5.61 -2.10
C GLY A 228 -12.54 4.22 -2.46
N LEU A 229 -12.98 4.01 -3.70
CA LEU A 229 -13.73 2.82 -4.11
C LEU A 229 -13.38 2.36 -5.52
N GLU A 230 -13.08 1.07 -5.65
CA GLU A 230 -12.81 0.42 -6.94
C GLU A 230 -14.07 0.46 -7.83
N LYS A 231 -13.91 0.63 -9.14
CA LYS A 231 -15.06 0.60 -10.07
C LYS A 231 -15.74 -0.77 -10.04
N ALA A 232 -17.07 -0.78 -9.91
CA ALA A 232 -17.87 -2.01 -9.94
C ALA A 232 -17.70 -2.76 -11.27
N ARG A 233 -17.61 -4.10 -11.17
CA ARG A 233 -17.57 -5.00 -12.33
C ARG A 233 -18.42 -6.23 -12.05
N ALA A 234 -19.12 -6.72 -13.07
CA ALA A 234 -19.84 -7.98 -12.96
C ALA A 234 -18.87 -9.18 -12.90
N ASN A 235 -19.27 -10.22 -12.16
CA ASN A 235 -18.65 -11.54 -12.20
C ASN A 235 -19.24 -12.34 -13.38
N LYS A 236 -18.73 -13.57 -13.57
CA LYS A 236 -19.18 -14.45 -14.67
C LYS A 236 -20.65 -14.88 -14.53
N ASN A 237 -21.22 -14.73 -13.34
CA ASN A 237 -22.59 -15.08 -13.00
C ASN A 237 -23.55 -13.88 -13.08
N GLY A 238 -23.07 -12.71 -13.52
CA GLY A 238 -23.87 -11.48 -13.62
C GLY A 238 -24.03 -10.71 -12.31
N GLU A 239 -23.38 -11.13 -11.22
CA GLU A 239 -23.43 -10.44 -9.93
C GLU A 239 -22.30 -9.41 -9.81
N ILE A 240 -22.47 -8.37 -8.98
CA ILE A 240 -21.42 -7.38 -8.75
C ILE A 240 -20.28 -8.05 -7.95
N ARG A 241 -19.04 -7.99 -8.47
CA ARG A 241 -17.85 -8.41 -7.73
C ARG A 241 -17.67 -7.53 -6.48
N PRO A 242 -17.24 -8.10 -5.35
CA PRO A 242 -16.85 -7.31 -4.18
C PRO A 242 -15.83 -6.24 -4.59
N GLN A 243 -16.19 -4.97 -4.36
CA GLN A 243 -15.34 -3.84 -4.67
C GLN A 243 -14.36 -3.62 -3.51
N LYS A 244 -13.10 -3.37 -3.85
CA LYS A 244 -12.11 -2.95 -2.85
C LYS A 244 -12.24 -1.46 -2.55
N ARG A 245 -11.83 -1.08 -1.35
CA ARG A 245 -11.89 0.29 -0.83
C ARG A 245 -10.53 0.75 -0.35
N TRP A 246 -10.40 2.06 -0.21
CA TRP A 246 -9.23 2.70 0.37
C TRP A 246 -9.60 4.03 1.01
N GLN A 247 -8.85 4.40 2.03
CA GLN A 247 -8.95 5.70 2.70
C GLN A 247 -7.53 6.07 3.13
N THR A 248 -6.87 6.91 2.36
CA THR A 248 -5.49 7.28 2.61
C THR A 248 -5.21 8.65 1.98
N VAL A 249 -3.94 9.01 1.90
CA VAL A 249 -3.44 10.18 1.19
C VAL A 249 -2.69 9.73 -0.06
N VAL A 250 -2.94 10.42 -1.17
CA VAL A 250 -2.08 10.36 -2.37
C VAL A 250 -1.35 11.68 -2.50
N ILE A 251 -0.04 11.60 -2.72
CA ILE A 251 0.82 12.75 -2.94
C ILE A 251 1.29 12.71 -4.38
N SER A 252 0.97 13.75 -5.14
CA SER A 252 1.40 13.95 -6.51
C SER A 252 2.51 14.99 -6.56
N THR A 253 3.45 14.87 -7.50
CA THR A 253 4.35 15.96 -7.87
C THR A 253 4.17 16.33 -9.34
N GLY A 254 4.50 17.56 -9.71
CA GLY A 254 4.56 17.98 -11.10
C GLY A 254 4.94 19.45 -11.26
N GLU A 255 5.29 19.86 -12.47
CA GLU A 255 5.56 21.27 -12.78
C GLU A 255 4.28 22.08 -13.01
N GLN A 256 3.26 21.42 -13.54
CA GLN A 256 1.96 22.02 -13.83
C GLN A 256 0.93 21.63 -12.77
N SER A 257 -0.07 22.49 -12.57
CA SER A 257 -1.15 22.23 -11.63
C SER A 257 -1.93 20.99 -12.03
N ILE A 258 -2.17 20.11 -11.06
CA ILE A 258 -3.03 18.94 -11.26
C ILE A 258 -4.50 19.36 -11.37
N ILE A 259 -4.85 20.46 -10.69
CA ILE A 259 -6.19 21.04 -10.70
C ILE A 259 -6.48 21.64 -12.07
N GLU A 260 -5.56 22.45 -12.63
CA GLU A 260 -5.70 23.03 -13.98
C GLU A 260 -5.74 21.97 -15.08
N LYS A 261 -5.03 20.84 -14.90
CA LYS A 261 -5.09 19.69 -15.82
C LYS A 261 -6.39 18.89 -15.74
N SER A 262 -7.17 19.08 -14.69
CA SER A 262 -8.47 18.44 -14.51
C SER A 262 -9.60 19.34 -15.02
N SER A 263 -10.82 18.81 -15.12
CA SER A 263 -11.98 19.61 -15.54
C SER A 263 -12.48 20.60 -14.47
N GLN A 264 -11.74 20.78 -13.37
CA GLN A 264 -12.04 21.71 -12.27
C GLN A 264 -13.44 21.53 -11.65
N ASN A 265 -13.93 20.29 -11.57
CA ASN A 265 -15.20 20.02 -10.91
C ASN A 265 -15.06 20.20 -9.38
N ASP A 266 -16.06 20.82 -8.73
CA ASP A 266 -16.08 21.14 -7.29
C ASP A 266 -15.71 19.95 -6.38
N GLY A 267 -16.13 18.74 -6.76
CA GLY A 267 -15.84 17.52 -5.99
C GLY A 267 -14.37 17.10 -5.97
N ILE A 268 -13.59 17.46 -7.00
CA ILE A 268 -12.14 17.23 -7.06
C ILE A 268 -11.42 18.32 -6.28
N LEU A 269 -11.86 19.58 -6.43
CA LEU A 269 -11.31 20.73 -5.70
C LEU A 269 -11.43 20.55 -4.18
N ALA A 270 -12.58 20.06 -3.69
CA ALA A 270 -12.80 19.84 -2.26
C ALA A 270 -11.86 18.78 -1.64
N ARG A 271 -11.25 17.91 -2.45
CA ARG A 271 -10.41 16.78 -2.01
C ARG A 271 -8.96 16.88 -2.47
N THR A 272 -8.61 17.94 -3.18
CA THR A 272 -7.28 18.17 -3.73
C THR A 272 -6.71 19.47 -3.16
N LEU A 273 -5.59 19.36 -2.46
CA LEU A 273 -4.86 20.48 -1.91
C LEU A 273 -3.53 20.59 -2.66
N GLU A 274 -3.34 21.70 -3.37
CA GLU A 274 -2.13 21.97 -4.14
C GLU A 274 -1.24 22.95 -3.38
N PHE A 275 0.02 22.59 -3.23
CA PHE A 275 1.05 23.38 -2.56
C PHE A 275 2.13 23.75 -3.55
N GLU A 276 2.49 25.02 -3.57
CA GLU A 276 3.66 25.49 -4.31
C GLU A 276 4.92 25.24 -3.47
N VAL A 277 5.87 24.53 -4.08
CA VAL A 277 7.15 24.15 -3.47
C VAL A 277 8.23 24.91 -4.22
N ASP A 278 8.72 25.96 -3.56
CA ASP A 278 9.83 26.80 -4.00
C ASP A 278 10.99 26.70 -3.01
N HIS A 279 12.18 27.14 -3.47
CA HIS A 279 13.41 27.18 -2.68
C HIS A 279 13.46 28.36 -1.71
#